data_AF-A0A6U2I369-F1
#
_entry.id   AF-A0A6U2I369-F1
#
_cell.length_a   1.000
_cell.length_b   1.000
_cell.length_c   1.000
_cell.angle_alpha   90.00
_cell.angle_beta   90.00
_cell.angle_gamma   90.00
#
_symmetry.space_group_name_H-M   'P 1'
#
loop_
_entity.id
_entity.type
_entity.pdbx_description
1 polymer ?
#
loop_
_entity_poly.entity_id
_entity_poly.type
_entity_poly.pdbx_seq_one_letter_code
_entity_poly.pdbx_strand_id
1 'polypeptide(L)'
;MKQAWEDLGSEFESSSSVLIGDADCTQEQELCQEQGVKGYPTIKYFPAGEGREGKPYQGGRDLDSLKKFAKDTLEVKCDINSKEGCTDKEIKFIDSMKEKTSSDRQAQIARLDKMKGDKMKPELKQWVTQRLTILRAMEA
;
A
#
# COMPACT_ATOMS: atom_id res chain seq x y z
N MET A 1 -10.42 17.89 -4.67
CA MET A 1 -10.25 16.56 -4.05
C MET A 1 -9.56 15.60 -5.00
N LYS A 2 -9.94 15.49 -6.28
CA LYS A 2 -9.28 14.61 -7.27
C LYS A 2 -7.76 14.54 -7.14
N GLN A 3 -7.05 15.68 -7.24
CA GLN A 3 -5.59 15.68 -7.13
C GLN A 3 -5.06 15.06 -5.83
N ALA A 4 -5.63 15.42 -4.68
CA ALA A 4 -5.22 14.85 -3.40
C ALA A 4 -5.46 13.33 -3.31
N TRP A 5 -6.47 12.81 -4.01
CA TRP A 5 -6.75 11.37 -4.09
C TRP A 5 -5.73 10.62 -4.96
N GLU A 6 -5.36 11.20 -6.11
CA GLU A 6 -4.30 10.66 -6.98
C GLU A 6 -2.94 10.66 -6.30
N ASP A 7 -2.61 11.75 -5.60
CA ASP A 7 -1.37 11.87 -4.85
C ASP A 7 -1.33 10.85 -3.70
N LEU A 8 -2.47 10.66 -3.01
CA LEU A 8 -2.60 9.62 -1.98
C LEU A 8 -2.39 8.22 -2.56
N GLY A 9 -3.01 7.93 -3.72
CA GLY A 9 -2.81 6.65 -4.41
C GLY A 9 -1.34 6.40 -4.75
N SER A 10 -0.64 7.44 -5.20
CA SER A 10 0.80 7.37 -5.50
C SER A 10 1.65 7.12 -4.26
N GLU A 11 1.30 7.73 -3.12
CA GLU A 11 1.99 7.55 -1.84
C GLU A 11 1.85 6.11 -1.30
N PHE A 12 0.69 5.48 -1.51
CA PHE A 12 0.40 4.12 -1.04
C PHE A 12 0.56 3.04 -2.12
N GLU A 13 1.00 3.38 -3.33
CA GLU A 13 1.20 2.41 -4.43
C GLU A 13 2.13 1.25 -4.04
N SER A 14 3.13 1.53 -3.20
CA SER A 14 4.05 0.51 -2.69
C SER A 14 3.61 -0.18 -1.40
N SER A 15 2.51 0.26 -0.78
CA SER A 15 2.02 -0.37 0.44
C SER A 15 1.55 -1.80 0.15
N SER A 16 1.82 -2.73 1.07
CA SER A 16 1.30 -4.10 1.02
C SER A 16 -0.01 -4.25 1.80
N SER A 17 -0.39 -3.26 2.61
CA SER A 17 -1.55 -3.31 3.50
C SER A 17 -2.64 -2.29 3.17
N VAL A 18 -2.31 -1.20 2.47
CA VAL A 18 -3.27 -0.15 2.08
C VAL A 18 -3.43 -0.13 0.57
N LEU A 19 -4.67 -0.20 0.11
CA LEU A 19 -5.06 0.03 -1.28
C LEU A 19 -5.92 1.28 -1.36
N ILE A 20 -5.55 2.21 -2.24
CA ILE A 20 -6.38 3.35 -2.60
C ILE A 20 -7.03 3.03 -3.94
N GLY A 21 -8.35 3.16 -4.01
CA GLY A 21 -9.11 2.89 -5.22
C GLY A 21 -10.33 3.80 -5.32
N ASP A 22 -10.81 3.97 -6.53
CA ASP A 22 -12.03 4.70 -6.86
C ASP A 22 -13.04 3.76 -7.55
N ALA A 23 -14.32 4.11 -7.43
CA ALA A 23 -15.41 3.42 -8.09
C ALA A 23 -16.31 4.45 -8.77
N ASP A 24 -16.60 4.23 -10.05
CA ASP A 24 -17.51 5.07 -10.82
C ASP A 24 -18.95 4.58 -10.62
N CYS A 25 -19.67 5.20 -9.70
CA CYS A 25 -21.06 4.88 -9.41
C CYS A 25 -22.05 5.18 -10.54
N THR A 26 -21.62 5.85 -11.62
CA THR A 26 -22.46 5.98 -12.82
C THR A 26 -22.51 4.66 -13.61
N GLN A 27 -21.45 3.85 -13.50
CA GLN A 27 -21.33 2.53 -14.12
C GLN A 27 -21.68 1.42 -13.11
N GLU A 28 -21.19 1.54 -11.88
CA GLU A 28 -21.31 0.53 -10.81
C GLU A 28 -22.41 0.88 -9.80
N GLN A 29 -23.64 1.03 -10.28
CA GLN A 29 -24.77 1.52 -9.46
C GLN A 29 -25.11 0.58 -8.30
N GLU A 30 -25.12 -0.74 -8.53
CA GLU A 30 -25.43 -1.75 -7.52
C GLU A 30 -24.41 -1.69 -6.37
N LEU A 31 -23.12 -1.67 -6.69
CA LEU A 31 -22.04 -1.52 -5.70
C LEU A 31 -22.24 -0.27 -4.84
N CYS A 32 -22.56 0.86 -5.46
CA CYS A 32 -22.71 2.11 -4.73
C CYS A 32 -23.98 2.15 -3.88
N GLN A 33 -25.06 1.49 -4.31
CA GLN A 33 -26.26 1.31 -3.49
C GLN A 33 -26.02 0.37 -2.31
N GLU A 34 -25.36 -0.77 -2.53
CA GLU A 34 -24.96 -1.71 -1.47
C GLU A 34 -24.08 -1.02 -0.43
N GLN A 35 -23.15 -0.19 -0.89
CA GLN A 35 -22.30 0.62 -0.03
C GLN A 35 -23.01 1.89 0.50
N GLY A 36 -24.30 2.08 0.26
CA GLY A 36 -25.08 3.19 0.83
C GLY A 36 -24.57 4.58 0.44
N VAL A 37 -23.99 4.74 -0.75
CA VAL A 37 -23.51 6.02 -1.28
C VAL A 37 -24.71 6.90 -1.65
N LYS A 38 -24.88 8.03 -0.95
CA LYS A 38 -26.00 8.96 -1.13
C LYS A 38 -25.64 10.26 -1.85
N GLY A 39 -24.36 10.51 -2.06
CA GLY A 39 -23.86 11.73 -2.70
C GLY A 39 -22.37 11.64 -2.99
N TYR A 40 -21.89 12.48 -3.91
CA TYR A 40 -20.51 12.44 -4.38
C TYR A 40 -19.72 13.69 -3.97
N PRO A 41 -18.43 13.56 -3.65
CA PRO A 41 -17.72 12.32 -3.40
C PRO A 41 -17.99 11.77 -1.98
N THR A 42 -18.15 10.45 -1.88
CA THR A 42 -18.21 9.70 -0.61
C THR A 42 -16.94 8.88 -0.47
N ILE A 43 -16.28 8.98 0.68
CA ILE A 43 -15.08 8.21 0.99
C ILE A 43 -15.44 7.18 2.05
N LYS A 44 -15.07 5.93 1.77
CA LYS A 44 -15.21 4.80 2.69
C LYS A 44 -13.88 4.10 2.86
N TYR A 45 -13.68 3.50 4.03
CA TYR A 45 -12.52 2.68 4.33
C TYR A 45 -12.96 1.29 4.79
N PHE A 46 -12.10 0.30 4.52
CA PHE A 46 -12.39 -1.11 4.72
C PHE A 46 -11.25 -1.74 5.51
N PRO A 47 -11.34 -1.82 6.84
CA PRO A 47 -10.33 -2.49 7.64
C PRO A 47 -10.25 -3.98 7.29
N ALA A 48 -9.03 -4.51 7.25
CA ALA A 48 -8.81 -5.93 6.99
C ALA A 48 -9.51 -6.78 8.06
N GLY A 49 -10.24 -7.81 7.62
CA GLY A 49 -10.94 -8.74 8.52
C GLY A 49 -12.32 -8.29 9.01
N GLU A 50 -12.74 -7.06 8.73
CA GLU A 50 -14.05 -6.53 9.18
C GLU A 50 -15.18 -6.69 8.13
N GLY A 51 -14.93 -7.43 7.04
CA GLY A 51 -15.93 -7.72 6.02
C GLY A 51 -15.94 -6.72 4.85
N ARG A 52 -17.07 -6.64 4.14
CA ARG A 52 -17.24 -5.83 2.91
C ARG A 52 -18.02 -4.54 3.12
N GLU A 53 -18.43 -4.24 4.34
CA GLU A 53 -19.17 -3.02 4.64
C GLU A 53 -18.19 -1.88 4.94
N GLY A 54 -18.14 -0.89 4.05
CA GLY A 54 -17.22 0.23 4.20
C GLY A 54 -17.68 1.22 5.26
N LYS A 55 -16.78 1.55 6.19
CA LYS A 55 -17.01 2.57 7.22
C LYS A 55 -16.85 3.98 6.61
N PRO A 56 -17.68 4.96 7.00
CA PRO A 56 -17.60 6.31 6.45
C PRO A 56 -16.35 7.04 6.95
N TYR A 57 -15.59 7.65 6.04
CA TYR A 57 -14.52 8.57 6.41
C TYR A 57 -15.08 9.99 6.61
N GLN A 58 -14.83 10.57 7.79
CA GLN A 58 -15.31 11.91 8.17
C GLN A 58 -14.19 12.94 8.40
N GLY A 59 -12.93 12.58 8.11
CA GLY A 59 -11.79 13.48 8.29
C GLY A 59 -11.62 14.51 7.17
N GLY A 60 -10.52 15.27 7.23
CA GLY A 60 -10.14 16.26 6.22
C GLY A 60 -9.89 15.61 4.85
N ARG A 61 -10.24 16.31 3.77
CA ARG A 61 -10.14 15.80 2.38
C ARG A 61 -8.93 16.34 1.62
N ASP A 62 -8.01 16.98 2.33
CA ASP A 62 -6.67 17.31 1.85
C ASP A 62 -5.73 16.10 1.96
N LEU A 63 -4.62 16.14 1.23
CA LEU A 63 -3.65 15.04 1.16
C LEU A 63 -3.10 14.66 2.54
N ASP A 64 -2.79 15.65 3.38
CA ASP A 64 -2.17 15.41 4.69
C ASP A 64 -3.13 14.69 5.64
N SER A 65 -4.40 15.13 5.69
CA SER A 65 -5.45 14.49 6.48
C SER A 65 -5.73 13.05 6.04
N LEU A 66 -5.80 12.81 4.73
CA LEU A 66 -6.00 11.48 4.17
C LEU A 66 -4.81 10.56 4.45
N LYS A 67 -3.60 11.07 4.20
CA LYS A 67 -2.34 10.35 4.42
C LYS A 67 -2.19 9.97 5.88
N LYS A 68 -2.43 10.91 6.79
CA LYS A 68 -2.38 10.64 8.23
C LYS A 68 -3.37 9.55 8.63
N PHE A 69 -4.62 9.63 8.18
CA PHE A 69 -5.61 8.61 8.48
C PHE A 69 -5.21 7.22 7.97
N ALA A 70 -4.77 7.14 6.71
CA ALA A 70 -4.33 5.87 6.12
C ALA A 70 -3.14 5.27 6.89
N LYS A 71 -2.14 6.08 7.26
CA LYS A 71 -0.98 5.61 8.06
C LYS A 71 -1.35 5.17 9.47
N ASP A 72 -2.19 5.95 10.15
CA ASP A 72 -2.47 5.72 11.56
C ASP A 72 -3.52 4.61 11.79
N THR A 73 -4.39 4.37 10.80
CA THR A 73 -5.58 3.53 10.97
C THR A 73 -5.60 2.29 10.07
N LEU A 74 -5.00 2.36 8.88
CA LEU A 74 -5.10 1.29 7.87
C LEU A 74 -3.76 0.63 7.57
N GLU A 75 -2.65 1.37 7.67
CA GLU A 75 -1.33 0.87 7.32
C GLU A 75 -0.82 -0.09 8.39
N VAL A 76 -0.74 -1.35 8.01
CA VAL A 76 0.01 -2.36 8.74
C VAL A 76 1.39 -2.46 8.11
N LYS A 77 2.43 -2.12 8.88
CA LYS A 77 3.82 -2.25 8.42
C LYS A 77 4.29 -3.68 8.65
N CYS A 78 4.98 -4.22 7.66
CA CYS A 78 5.70 -5.47 7.79
C CYS A 78 6.90 -5.28 8.72
N ASP A 79 6.88 -5.94 9.88
CA ASP A 79 8.02 -6.01 10.79
C ASP A 79 8.96 -7.15 10.35
N ILE A 80 10.19 -6.80 9.98
CA ILE A 80 11.16 -7.78 9.47
C ILE A 80 11.67 -8.77 10.53
N ASN A 81 11.53 -8.44 11.81
CA ASN A 81 11.99 -9.26 12.93
C ASN A 81 10.89 -10.23 13.38
N SER A 82 9.70 -9.72 13.69
CA SER A 82 8.56 -10.52 14.15
C SER A 82 7.76 -11.15 13.00
N LYS A 83 7.95 -10.68 11.75
CA LYS A 83 7.16 -11.04 10.56
C LYS A 83 5.69 -10.61 10.63
N GLU A 84 5.31 -9.85 11.66
CA GLU A 84 3.96 -9.34 11.81
C GLU A 84 3.66 -8.31 10.72
N GLY A 85 2.44 -8.34 10.19
CA GLY A 85 2.03 -7.44 9.11
C GLY A 85 2.64 -7.72 7.74
N CYS A 86 3.47 -8.76 7.61
CA CYS A 86 4.05 -9.18 6.35
C CYS A 86 3.14 -10.19 5.62
N THR A 87 3.08 -10.06 4.30
CA THR A 87 2.47 -11.06 3.41
C THR A 87 3.35 -12.31 3.28
N ASP A 88 2.78 -13.43 2.86
CA ASP A 88 3.54 -14.68 2.62
C ASP A 88 4.73 -14.49 1.68
N LYS A 89 4.59 -13.61 0.68
CA LYS A 89 5.65 -13.29 -0.29
C LYS A 89 6.78 -12.51 0.38
N GLU A 90 6.45 -11.57 1.27
CA GLU A 90 7.43 -10.80 2.04
C GLU A 90 8.14 -11.70 3.05
N ILE A 91 7.41 -12.56 3.76
CA ILE A 91 8.00 -13.53 4.71
C ILE A 91 9.02 -14.44 4.01
N LYS A 92 8.64 -15.05 2.88
CA LYS A 92 9.55 -15.89 2.09
C LYS A 92 10.78 -15.11 1.61
N PHE A 93 10.61 -13.84 1.27
CA PHE A 93 11.72 -12.99 0.86
C PHE A 93 12.64 -12.65 2.04
N ILE A 94 12.08 -12.27 3.19
CA ILE A 94 12.82 -11.99 4.42
C ILE A 94 13.66 -13.21 4.83
N ASP A 95 13.06 -14.39 4.86
CA ASP A 95 13.75 -15.63 5.23
C ASP A 95 14.92 -15.92 4.28
N SER A 96 14.70 -15.79 2.97
CA SER A 96 15.77 -15.98 1.97
C SER A 96 16.91 -14.94 2.09
N MET A 97 16.61 -13.72 2.53
CA MET A 97 17.62 -12.66 2.64
C MET A 97 18.30 -12.62 4.02
N LYS A 98 17.68 -13.22 5.06
CA LYS A 98 18.29 -13.40 6.39
C LYS A 98 19.47 -14.38 6.35
N GLU A 99 19.39 -15.42 5.53
CA GLU A 99 20.47 -16.41 5.35
C GLU A 99 21.66 -15.88 4.54
N LYS A 100 21.48 -14.77 3.82
CA LYS A 100 22.51 -14.16 2.99
C LYS A 100 23.37 -13.17 3.76
N THR A 101 24.57 -12.90 3.26
CA THR A 101 25.46 -11.92 3.88
C THR A 101 25.00 -10.48 3.60
N SER A 102 25.47 -9.52 4.40
CA SER A 102 25.23 -8.09 4.13
C SER A 102 25.71 -7.68 2.73
N SER A 103 26.86 -8.19 2.27
CA SER A 103 27.36 -7.96 0.91
C SER A 103 26.38 -8.43 -0.17
N ASP A 104 25.77 -9.61 0.00
CA ASP A 104 24.77 -10.12 -0.94
C ASP A 104 23.49 -9.27 -0.94
N ARG A 105 23.05 -8.82 0.23
CA ARG A 105 21.89 -7.92 0.36
C ARG A 105 22.17 -6.58 -0.32
N GLN A 106 23.36 -6.00 -0.13
CA GLN A 106 23.77 -4.76 -0.79
C GLN A 106 23.85 -4.91 -2.32
N ALA A 107 24.39 -6.02 -2.82
CA ALA A 107 24.38 -6.32 -4.25
C ALA A 107 22.94 -6.42 -4.81
N GLN A 108 22.03 -7.03 -4.05
CA GLN A 108 20.62 -7.10 -4.42
C GLN A 108 19.92 -5.73 -4.39
N ILE A 109 20.22 -4.87 -3.40
CA ILE A 109 19.74 -3.48 -3.35
C ILE A 109 20.22 -2.75 -4.61
N ALA A 110 21.52 -2.79 -4.92
CA ALA A 110 22.07 -2.12 -6.09
C ALA A 110 21.45 -2.61 -7.40
N ARG A 111 21.15 -3.91 -7.51
CA ARG A 111 20.42 -4.48 -8.66
C ARG A 111 19.00 -3.95 -8.75
N LEU A 112 18.25 -3.92 -7.65
CA LEU A 112 16.86 -3.46 -7.63
C LEU A 112 16.76 -1.95 -7.83
N ASP A 113 17.71 -1.16 -7.34
CA ASP A 113 17.77 0.28 -7.60
C ASP A 113 17.99 0.58 -9.08
N LYS A 114 18.84 -0.20 -9.77
CA LYS A 114 18.98 -0.10 -11.23
C LYS A 114 17.72 -0.48 -11.99
N MET A 115 16.87 -1.32 -11.40
CA MET A 115 15.57 -1.67 -11.97
C MET A 115 14.52 -0.59 -11.72
N LYS A 116 14.66 0.22 -10.66
CA LYS A 116 13.72 1.29 -10.30
C LYS A 116 13.73 2.39 -11.37
N GLY A 117 12.61 2.56 -12.07
CA GLY A 117 12.45 3.50 -13.18
C GLY A 117 10.99 3.65 -13.60
N ASP A 118 10.66 4.81 -14.17
CA ASP A 118 9.28 5.29 -14.36
C ASP A 118 8.45 4.52 -15.39
N LYS A 119 9.09 3.71 -16.24
CA LYS A 119 8.41 2.97 -17.32
C LYS A 119 8.06 1.52 -16.96
N MET A 120 8.13 1.15 -15.69
CA MET A 120 7.77 -0.21 -15.26
C MET A 120 6.26 -0.42 -15.19
N LYS A 121 5.84 -1.67 -15.39
CA LYS A 121 4.47 -2.10 -15.07
C LYS A 121 4.19 -1.84 -13.57
N PRO A 122 2.98 -1.40 -13.17
CA PRO A 122 2.66 -1.09 -11.78
C PRO A 122 2.99 -2.23 -10.80
N GLU A 123 2.63 -3.47 -11.15
CA GLU A 123 2.94 -4.64 -10.33
C GLU A 123 4.44 -4.86 -10.12
N LEU A 124 5.25 -4.62 -11.16
CA LEU A 124 6.70 -4.75 -11.08
C LEU A 124 7.30 -3.62 -10.24
N LYS A 125 6.79 -2.39 -10.38
CA LYS A 125 7.20 -1.23 -9.59
C LYS A 125 6.89 -1.45 -8.10
N GLN A 126 5.70 -1.93 -7.78
CA GLN A 126 5.30 -2.31 -6.42
C GLN A 126 6.25 -3.38 -5.86
N TRP A 127 6.49 -4.44 -6.62
CA TRP A 127 7.40 -5.53 -6.21
C TRP A 127 8.84 -5.06 -5.97
N VAL A 128 9.39 -4.21 -6.84
CA VAL A 128 10.76 -3.66 -6.68
C VAL A 128 10.81 -2.80 -5.42
N THR A 129 9.81 -1.95 -5.23
CA THR A 129 9.78 -1.00 -4.11
C THR A 129 9.62 -1.72 -2.77
N GLN A 130 8.72 -2.69 -2.66
CA GLN A 130 8.53 -3.52 -1.45
C GLN A 130 9.84 -4.23 -1.06
N ARG A 131 10.51 -4.88 -2.03
CA ARG A 131 11.76 -5.58 -1.77
C ARG A 131 12.91 -4.64 -1.37
N LEU A 132 13.00 -3.47 -1.99
CA LEU A 132 13.97 -2.45 -1.59
C LEU A 132 13.73 -1.96 -0.16
N THR A 133 12.47 -1.72 0.22
CA THR A 133 12.11 -1.31 1.58
C THR A 133 12.54 -2.35 2.61
N ILE A 134 12.24 -3.63 2.37
CA ILE A 134 12.65 -4.73 3.27
C ILE A 134 14.18 -4.80 3.37
N LEU A 135 14.90 -4.79 2.24
CA LEU A 135 16.35 -4.92 2.25
C LEU A 135 17.04 -3.75 2.94
N ARG A 136 16.54 -2.53 2.74
CA ARG A 136 17.08 -1.34 3.41
C ARG A 136 16.80 -1.38 4.92
N ALA A 137 15.65 -1.87 5.34
CA ALA A 137 15.35 -2.06 6.76
C ALA A 137 16.25 -3.13 7.42
N MET A 138 16.72 -4.13 6.68
CA MET A 138 17.66 -5.15 7.18
C MET A 138 19.12 -4.67 7.29
N GLU A 139 19.47 -3.57 6.61
CA GLU A 139 20.82 -2.97 6.63
C GLU A 139 20.88 -1.68 7.48
N ALA A 140 19.74 -1.23 8.00
CA ALA A 140 19.63 -0.08 8.91
C ALA A 140 19.94 -0.48 10.35
#